data_AF-A0A7M2WWD8-F1
#
_entry.id   AF-A0A7M2WWD8-F1
#
_cell.length_a   1.000
_cell.length_b   1.000
_cell.length_c   1.000
_cell.angle_alpha   90.00
_cell.angle_beta   90.00
_cell.angle_gamma   90.00
#
_symmetry.space_group_name_H-M   'P 1'
#
loop_
_entity.id
_entity.type
_entity.pdbx_description
1 polymer ?
#
loop_
_entity_poly.entity_id
_entity_poly.type
_entity_poly.pdbx_seq_one_letter_code
_entity_poly.pdbx_strand_id
1 'polypeptide(L)'
;MDINNRLYVEIHPFEGPHQPHPHPIRDGKFDIELVYKVLGMYNPSETSECYFILANPQRQLWFIPQRHLLAYRLIDSEEFFLPRESPVEQAAYQAARLR
;
A
#
# COMPACT_ATOMS: atom_id res chain seq x y z
N MET A 1 -0.95 -16.66 -7.04
CA MET A 1 -2.04 -15.70 -6.82
C MET A 1 -1.67 -14.47 -7.63
N ASP A 2 -2.50 -14.09 -8.59
CA ASP A 2 -2.15 -13.02 -9.51
C ASP A 2 -2.61 -11.68 -8.93
N ILE A 3 -1.67 -10.76 -8.74
CA ILE A 3 -1.97 -9.39 -8.35
C ILE A 3 -1.98 -8.52 -9.60
N ASN A 4 -2.95 -7.62 -9.68
CA ASN A 4 -3.01 -6.64 -10.75
C ASN A 4 -1.75 -5.76 -10.69
N ASN A 5 -0.94 -5.78 -11.74
CA ASN A 5 0.33 -5.04 -11.82
C ASN A 5 0.16 -3.51 -11.75
N ARG A 6 -1.07 -3.01 -11.83
CA ARG A 6 -1.41 -1.59 -11.67
C ARG A 6 -1.85 -1.22 -10.26
N LEU A 7 -1.88 -2.17 -9.31
CA LEU A 7 -2.37 -1.91 -7.96
C LEU A 7 -1.41 -1.03 -7.17
N TYR A 8 -1.92 0.13 -6.74
CA TYR A 8 -1.29 0.97 -5.72
C TYR A 8 -2.09 0.91 -4.41
N VAL A 9 -1.35 0.97 -3.30
CA VAL A 9 -1.88 0.99 -1.93
C VAL A 9 -1.38 2.22 -1.18
N GLU A 10 -2.14 2.66 -0.18
CA GLU A 10 -1.71 3.69 0.76
C GLU A 10 -1.42 3.08 2.13
N ILE A 11 -0.46 3.68 2.85
CA ILE A 11 -0.15 3.30 4.22
C ILE A 11 -1.22 3.87 5.14
N HIS A 12 -1.94 2.98 5.82
CA HIS A 12 -2.88 3.32 6.87
C HIS A 12 -2.26 2.98 8.23
N PRO A 13 -1.87 3.97 9.05
CA PRO A 13 -1.32 3.72 10.37
C PRO A 13 -2.33 2.95 11.22
N PHE A 14 -2.03 1.69 11.54
CA PHE A 14 -2.84 0.93 12.49
C PHE A 14 -2.33 1.17 13.91
N GLU A 15 -2.91 2.16 14.58
CA GLU A 15 -2.58 2.50 15.96
C GLU A 15 -3.55 1.80 16.94
N GLY A 16 -3.10 0.72 17.56
CA GLY A 16 -3.88 -0.02 18.55
C GLY A 16 -3.03 -0.99 19.38
N PRO A 17 -3.60 -1.67 20.39
CA PRO A 17 -2.92 -2.80 21.03
C PRO A 17 -2.68 -3.90 19.99
N HIS A 18 -1.47 -4.49 19.98
CA HIS A 18 -1.02 -5.50 19.01
C HIS A 18 -0.82 -5.00 17.56
N GLN A 19 -0.14 -3.86 17.40
CA GLN A 19 0.24 -3.39 16.07
C GLN A 19 1.10 -4.44 15.34
N PRO A 20 0.80 -4.77 14.08
CA PRO A 20 1.64 -5.64 13.29
C PRO A 20 3.05 -5.03 13.14
N HIS A 21 4.08 -5.84 13.34
CA HIS A 21 5.47 -5.46 13.11
C HIS A 21 6.02 -6.06 11.81
N PRO A 22 6.97 -5.39 11.12
CA PRO A 22 7.51 -4.06 11.44
C PRO A 22 6.50 -2.93 11.17
N HIS A 23 6.63 -1.80 11.86
CA HIS A 23 5.77 -0.63 11.63
C HIS A 23 6.24 0.09 10.36
N PRO A 24 5.40 0.26 9.32
CA PRO A 24 5.85 0.74 8.01
C PRO A 24 6.49 2.13 8.06
N ILE A 25 5.92 3.07 8.83
CA ILE A 25 6.45 4.43 8.96
C ILE A 25 7.74 4.46 9.82
N ARG A 26 7.68 3.91 11.03
CA ARG A 26 8.78 4.02 12.01
C ARG A 26 10.01 3.20 11.60
N ASP A 27 9.79 1.98 11.15
CA ASP A 27 10.87 1.03 10.82
C ASP A 27 11.17 1.06 9.32
N GLY A 28 10.11 0.97 8.50
CA GLY A 28 10.22 0.89 7.05
C GLY A 28 10.44 2.21 6.32
N LYS A 29 10.35 3.35 7.02
CA LYS A 29 10.48 4.71 6.44
C LYS A 29 9.53 4.98 5.27
N PHE A 30 8.34 4.38 5.31
CA PHE A 30 7.27 4.73 4.40
C PHE A 30 6.66 6.09 4.79
N ASP A 31 6.30 6.86 3.78
CA ASP A 31 5.62 8.15 3.87
C ASP A 31 4.12 7.98 3.57
N ILE A 32 3.26 8.61 4.37
CA ILE A 32 1.79 8.60 4.23
C ILE A 32 1.30 9.52 3.11
N GLU A 33 2.15 10.45 2.66
CA GLU A 33 1.88 11.34 1.52
C GLU A 33 2.18 10.67 0.18
N LEU A 34 2.59 9.40 0.20
CA LEU A 34 2.84 8.60 -0.99
C LEU A 34 1.92 7.37 -1.05
N VAL A 35 1.69 6.91 -2.27
CA VAL A 35 1.05 5.63 -2.58
C VAL A 35 2.06 4.71 -3.26
N TYR A 36 1.96 3.41 -3.04
CA TYR A 36 3.00 2.45 -3.37
C TYR A 36 2.50 1.35 -4.29
N LYS A 37 3.27 1.04 -5.34
CA LYS A 37 2.98 -0.06 -6.26
C LYS A 37 3.17 -1.38 -5.54
N VAL A 38 2.20 -2.27 -5.65
CA VAL A 38 2.31 -3.63 -5.13
C VAL A 38 3.16 -4.46 -6.08
N LEU A 39 4.31 -4.93 -5.59
CA LEU A 39 5.28 -5.71 -6.37
C LEU A 39 5.04 -7.22 -6.26
N GLY A 40 4.33 -7.63 -5.21
CA GLY A 40 4.01 -9.01 -4.96
C GLY A 40 3.33 -9.17 -3.62
N MET A 41 3.08 -10.43 -3.27
CA MET A 41 2.43 -10.79 -2.03
C MET A 41 2.90 -12.16 -1.58
N TYR A 42 3.03 -12.29 -0.27
CA TYR A 42 3.48 -13.48 0.41
C TYR A 42 2.50 -13.81 1.52
N ASN A 43 2.08 -15.07 1.58
CA ASN A 43 1.31 -15.59 2.70
C ASN A 43 1.97 -16.90 3.19
N PRO A 44 2.53 -16.95 4.41
CA PRO A 44 3.20 -18.14 4.92
C PRO A 44 2.25 -19.31 5.22
N SER A 45 0.96 -19.05 5.48
CA SER A 45 -0.06 -20.09 5.68
C SER A 45 -1.48 -19.55 5.46
N GLU A 46 -2.45 -20.41 5.17
CA GLU A 46 -3.83 -19.97 4.89
C GLU A 46 -4.47 -19.16 6.03
N THR A 47 -4.08 -19.43 7.28
CA THR A 47 -4.58 -18.73 8.47
C THR A 47 -3.70 -17.54 8.90
N SER A 48 -2.58 -17.31 8.23
CA SER A 48 -1.65 -16.24 8.57
C SER A 48 -2.02 -14.91 7.93
N GLU A 49 -1.40 -13.85 8.45
CA GLU A 49 -1.44 -12.54 7.80
C GLU A 49 -0.85 -12.61 6.39
N CYS A 50 -1.49 -11.90 5.48
CA CYS A 50 -0.93 -11.64 4.17
C CYS A 50 0.03 -10.44 4.24
N TYR A 51 1.17 -10.57 3.55
CA TYR A 51 2.15 -9.51 3.41
C TYR A 51 2.22 -9.07 1.96
N PHE A 52 2.25 -7.77 1.75
CA PHE A 52 2.48 -7.16 0.44
C PHE A 52 3.93 -6.70 0.33
N ILE A 53 4.53 -6.92 -0.84
CA ILE A 53 5.91 -6.51 -1.11
C ILE A 53 5.87 -5.12 -1.73
N LEU A 54 6.42 -4.14 -1.02
CA LEU A 54 6.50 -2.74 -1.44
C LEU A 54 7.95 -2.26 -1.42
N ALA A 55 8.27 -1.27 -2.26
CA ALA A 55 9.53 -0.54 -2.17
C ALA A 55 9.30 0.80 -1.44
N ASN A 56 10.08 1.08 -0.40
CA ASN A 56 10.03 2.38 0.28
C ASN A 56 10.75 3.47 -0.55
N PRO A 57 10.68 4.75 -0.15
CA PRO A 57 11.38 5.85 -0.85
C PRO A 57 12.91 5.68 -0.93
N GLN A 58 13.49 4.88 -0.03
CA GLN A 58 14.91 4.53 -0.01
C GLN A 58 15.24 3.31 -0.90
N ARG A 59 14.27 2.82 -1.70
CA ARG A 59 14.39 1.66 -2.60
C ARG A 59 14.71 0.33 -1.90
N GLN A 60 14.34 0.20 -0.63
CA GLN A 60 14.39 -1.07 0.10
C GLN A 60 13.08 -1.82 -0.08
N LEU A 61 13.15 -3.15 -0.22
CA LEU A 61 11.99 -4.01 -0.29
C LEU A 61 11.54 -4.40 1.12
N TRP A 62 10.23 -4.30 1.37
CA TRP A 62 9.61 -4.61 2.65
C TRP A 62 8.39 -5.50 2.48
N PHE A 63 8.18 -6.38 3.45
CA PHE A 63 6.96 -7.16 3.62
C PHE A 63 6.03 -6.41 4.56
N ILE A 64 5.01 -5.78 4.02
CA ILE A 64 4.07 -4.96 4.78
C ILE A 64 2.81 -5.77 5.09
N PRO A 65 2.46 -5.96 6.37
CA PRO A 65 1.22 -6.61 6.77
C PRO A 65 0.01 -5.90 6.17
N GLN A 66 -0.94 -6.67 5.62
CA GLN A 66 -2.14 -6.13 4.97
C GLN A 66 -2.96 -5.17 5.84
N ARG A 67 -2.86 -5.30 7.18
CA ARG A 67 -3.56 -4.42 8.13
C ARG A 67 -3.06 -2.97 8.13
N HIS A 68 -1.87 -2.72 7.60
CA HIS A 68 -1.33 -1.36 7.43
C HIS A 68 -1.66 -0.76 6.06
N LEU A 69 -2.47 -1.42 5.23
CA LEU A 69 -2.67 -1.04 3.84
C LEU A 69 -4.15 -0.82 3.54
N LEU A 70 -4.43 0.24 2.78
CA LEU A 70 -5.70 0.40 2.08
C LEU A 70 -5.45 0.37 0.58
N ALA A 71 -6.36 -0.28 -0.16
CA ALA A 71 -6.33 -0.23 -1.61
C ALA A 71 -6.57 1.22 -2.07
N TYR A 72 -5.68 1.73 -2.91
CA TYR A 72 -5.79 3.10 -3.43
C TYR A 72 -6.44 3.09 -4.81
N ARG A 73 -5.69 2.76 -5.86
CA ARG A 73 -6.14 2.83 -7.27
C ARG A 73 -5.42 1.80 -8.14
N LEU A 74 -5.98 1.57 -9.33
CA LEU A 74 -5.25 0.95 -10.44
C LEU A 74 -4.65 2.06 -11.30
N ILE A 75 -3.33 2.19 -11.33
CA ILE A 75 -2.61 3.25 -12.03
C ILE A 75 -1.66 2.60 -13.05
N ASP A 76 -1.70 3.07 -14.28
CA ASP A 76 -0.77 2.67 -15.33
C ASP A 76 0.53 3.49 -15.19
N SER A 77 1.47 2.97 -14.40
CA SER A 77 2.75 3.63 -14.09
C SER A 77 3.83 2.60 -13.80
N GLU A 78 5.07 2.95 -14.14
CA GLU A 78 6.27 2.16 -13.85
C GLU A 78 6.98 2.58 -12.54
N GLU A 79 6.53 3.65 -11.90
CA GLU A 79 7.14 4.16 -10.67
C GLU A 79 6.74 3.32 -9.45
N PHE A 80 7.68 3.11 -8.52
CA PHE A 80 7.39 2.33 -7.30
C PHE A 80 6.46 3.03 -6.33
N PHE A 81 6.45 4.36 -6.34
CA PHE A 81 5.60 5.17 -5.49
C PHE A 81 5.30 6.49 -6.18
N LEU A 82 4.15 7.06 -5.85
CA LEU A 82 3.66 8.31 -6.40
C LEU A 82 3.15 9.20 -5.27
N PRO A 83 3.17 10.54 -5.42
CA PRO A 83 2.47 11.43 -4.52
C PRO A 83 0.99 11.05 -4.41
N ARG A 84 0.46 11.04 -3.19
CA ARG A 84 -0.96 10.84 -2.94
C ARG A 84 -1.71 12.08 -3.43
N GLU A 85 -2.74 11.87 -4.26
CA GLU A 85 -3.58 12.97 -4.74
C GLU A 85 -4.36 13.62 -3.58
N SER A 86 -4.74 14.87 -3.75
CA SER A 86 -5.54 15.61 -2.77
C SER A 86 -6.93 14.99 -2.57
N PRO A 87 -7.61 15.23 -1.44
CA PRO A 87 -8.96 14.72 -1.20
C PRO A 87 -9.98 15.09 -2.29
N VAL A 88 -9.80 16.25 -2.94
CA VAL A 88 -10.67 16.72 -4.04
C VAL A 88 -10.52 15.83 -5.27
N GLU A 89 -9.28 15.52 -5.65
CA GLU A 89 -8.95 14.65 -6.78
C GLU A 89 -9.41 13.22 -6.51
N GLN A 90 -9.24 12.73 -5.28
CA GLN A 90 -9.74 11.41 -4.86
C GLN A 90 -11.26 11.31 -4.96
N ALA A 91 -11.99 12.33 -4.48
CA ALA A 91 -13.45 12.35 -4.57
C ALA A 91 -13.92 12.37 -6.03
N ALA A 92 -13.24 13.12 -6.90
CA ALA A 92 -13.53 13.16 -8.33
C ALA A 92 -13.33 11.78 -9.00
N TYR A 93 -12.25 11.07 -8.66
CA TYR A 93 -12.01 9.71 -9.15
C TYR A 93 -13.11 8.73 -8.72
N GLN A 94 -13.52 8.76 -7.46
CA GLN A 94 -14.56 7.86 -6.96
C GLN A 94 -15.91 8.14 -7.65
N ALA A 95 -16.28 9.42 -7.81
CA ALA A 95 -17.50 9.82 -8.49
C ALA A 95 -17.52 9.40 -9.97
N ALA A 96 -16.37 9.41 -10.65
CA ALA A 96 -16.26 8.99 -12.05
C ALA A 96 -16.40 7.46 -12.23
N ARG A 97 -16.12 6.67 -11.19
CA ARG A 97 -16.10 5.20 -11.25
C ARG A 97 -17.41 4.53 -10.81
N LEU A 98 -18.31 5.31 -10.20
CA LEU A 98 -19.66 4.90 -9.80
C LEU A 98 -20.74 5.25 -10.84
N ARG A 99 -20.35 5.80 -11.99
CA ARG A 99 -21.21 6.05 -13.16
C ARG A 99 -21.00 4.97 -14.20
#